data_AF-A0A7E4VQ21-F1
#
_entry.id   AF-A0A7E4VQ21-F1
#
_cell.length_a   1.000
_cell.length_b   1.000
_cell.length_c   1.000
_cell.angle_alpha   90.00
_cell.angle_beta   90.00
_cell.angle_gamma   90.00
#
_symmetry.space_group_name_H-M   'P 1'
#
loop_
_entity.id
_entity.type
_entity.pdbx_description
1 polymer ?
#
loop_
_entity_poly.entity_id
_entity_poly.type
_entity_poly.pdbx_seq_one_letter_code
_entity_poly.pdbx_strand_id
1 'polypeptide(L)'
;MLEFYDKYDMQPLMTKLEAWLEANMTINNFSPIAAYAWKYSRLSFQEDCGRMFHENRNEIVDHPDFVALDPTVIAAVVKAGYTSTGRTIPKGDS
;
A
#
# COMPACT_ATOMS: atom_id res chain seq x y z
N MET A 1 1.71 -15.38 5.57
CA MET A 1 2.03 -15.20 7.00
C MET A 1 1.01 -14.29 7.69
N LEU A 2 0.81 -13.05 7.25
CA LEU A 2 -0.23 -12.16 7.81
C LEU A 2 -1.64 -12.77 7.76
N GLU A 3 -2.03 -13.34 6.62
CA GLU A 3 -3.35 -13.99 6.49
C GLU A 3 -3.54 -15.20 7.42
N PHE A 4 -2.43 -15.86 7.79
CA PHE A 4 -2.45 -16.98 8.72
C PHE A 4 -2.70 -16.45 10.14
N TYR A 5 -1.92 -15.48 10.59
CA TYR A 5 -2.04 -14.96 11.95
C TYR A 5 -3.37 -14.22 12.21
N ASP A 6 -3.92 -13.55 11.22
CA ASP A 6 -5.27 -12.96 11.27
C ASP A 6 -6.35 -14.04 11.46
N LYS A 7 -6.22 -15.16 10.74
CA LYS A 7 -7.15 -16.30 10.82
C LYS A 7 -7.08 -17.06 12.15
N TYR A 8 -5.93 -17.07 12.83
CA TYR A 8 -5.70 -17.81 14.08
C TYR A 8 -5.65 -16.92 15.33
N ASP A 9 -6.10 -15.67 15.22
CA ASP A 9 -6.18 -14.68 16.31
C ASP A 9 -4.86 -14.48 17.09
N MET A 10 -3.74 -14.55 16.37
CA MET A 10 -2.40 -14.36 16.95
C MET A 10 -2.02 -12.87 17.02
N GLN A 11 -2.88 -12.06 17.66
CA GLN A 11 -2.79 -10.60 17.69
C GLN A 11 -1.39 -10.05 18.05
N PRO A 12 -0.68 -10.55 19.10
CA PRO A 12 0.63 -10.00 19.47
C PRO A 12 1.71 -10.22 18.40
N LEU A 13 1.58 -11.29 17.61
CA LEU A 13 2.51 -11.61 16.55
C LEU A 13 2.19 -10.84 15.27
N MET A 14 0.90 -10.60 15.00
CA MET A 14 0.45 -9.66 13.96
C MET A 14 1.01 -8.27 14.21
N THR A 15 0.83 -7.71 15.41
CA THR A 15 1.32 -6.36 15.73
C THR A 15 2.83 -6.22 15.51
N LYS A 16 3.62 -7.22 15.90
CA LYS A 16 5.07 -7.21 15.67
C LYS A 16 5.44 -7.27 14.19
N LEU A 17 4.72 -8.10 13.42
CA LEU A 17 4.95 -8.22 11.99
C LEU A 17 4.54 -6.96 11.25
N GLU A 18 3.42 -6.34 11.63
CA GLU A 18 2.96 -5.08 11.06
C GLU A 18 3.96 -3.95 11.36
N ALA A 19 4.41 -3.80 12.60
CA ALA A 19 5.43 -2.81 12.95
C ALA A 19 6.75 -3.03 12.18
N TRP A 20 7.15 -4.29 11.96
CA TRP A 20 8.32 -4.59 11.15
C TRP A 20 8.11 -4.22 9.68
N LEU A 21 6.93 -4.48 9.11
CA LEU A 21 6.60 -4.12 7.73
C LEU A 21 6.53 -2.60 7.52
N GLU A 22 5.96 -1.86 8.46
CA GLU A 22 5.93 -0.39 8.41
C GLU A 22 7.37 0.17 8.39
N ALA A 23 8.25 -0.34 9.25
CA ALA A 23 9.64 0.11 9.33
C ALA A 23 10.52 -0.32 8.14
N ASN A 24 10.09 -1.31 7.36
CA ASN A 24 10.89 -1.91 6.28
C ASN A 24 10.17 -1.89 4.91
N MET A 25 9.23 -0.95 4.74
CA MET A 25 8.58 -0.76 3.44
C MET A 25 9.59 -0.19 2.44
N THR A 26 9.58 -0.74 1.23
CA THR A 26 10.45 -0.40 0.10
C THR A 26 9.64 -0.55 -1.19
N ILE A 27 10.19 -0.07 -2.31
CA ILE A 27 9.55 -0.24 -3.64
C ILE A 27 9.35 -1.73 -3.97
N ASN A 28 10.30 -2.60 -3.60
CA ASN A 28 10.27 -4.03 -3.91
C ASN A 28 9.19 -4.82 -3.15
N ASN A 29 8.74 -4.34 -1.99
CA ASN A 29 7.67 -4.97 -1.22
C ASN A 29 6.39 -4.11 -1.15
N PHE A 30 6.37 -3.00 -1.89
CA PHE A 30 5.26 -2.08 -1.97
C PHE A 30 3.96 -2.78 -2.38
N SER A 31 3.97 -3.50 -3.50
CA SER A 31 2.77 -4.12 -4.07
C SER A 31 2.08 -5.12 -3.14
N PRO A 32 2.77 -6.11 -2.55
CA PRO A 32 2.14 -7.03 -1.61
C PRO A 32 1.65 -6.33 -0.34
N ILE A 33 2.34 -5.29 0.14
CA ILE A 33 1.88 -4.50 1.30
C ILE A 33 0.63 -3.70 0.95
N ALA A 34 0.56 -3.07 -0.22
CA ALA A 34 -0.63 -2.37 -0.69
C ALA A 34 -1.82 -3.33 -0.83
N ALA A 35 -1.63 -4.50 -1.46
CA ALA A 35 -2.69 -5.50 -1.54
C ALA A 35 -3.22 -5.89 -0.16
N TYR A 36 -2.33 -6.11 0.82
CA TYR A 36 -2.69 -6.39 2.21
C TYR A 36 -3.46 -5.22 2.86
N ALA A 37 -2.96 -3.99 2.74
CA ALA A 37 -3.52 -2.80 3.37
C ALA A 37 -4.98 -2.55 2.98
N TRP A 38 -5.31 -2.72 1.70
CA TRP A 38 -6.68 -2.55 1.20
C TRP A 38 -7.57 -3.75 1.47
N LYS A 39 -7.04 -4.98 1.31
CA LYS A 39 -7.80 -6.20 1.61
C LYS A 39 -8.25 -6.27 3.07
N TYR A 40 -7.41 -5.83 4.00
CA TYR A 40 -7.66 -5.90 5.45
C TYR A 40 -7.96 -4.55 6.10
N SER A 41 -8.17 -3.49 5.30
CA SER A 41 -8.50 -2.15 5.79
C SER A 41 -7.53 -1.61 6.86
N ARG A 42 -6.23 -1.88 6.68
CA ARG A 42 -5.17 -1.43 7.61
C ARG A 42 -4.77 0.00 7.27
N LEU A 43 -5.37 0.97 7.96
CA LEU A 43 -5.27 2.40 7.62
C LEU A 43 -3.84 2.94 7.62
N SER A 44 -3.00 2.57 8.61
CA SER A 44 -1.59 3.03 8.65
C SER A 44 -0.83 2.65 7.38
N PHE A 45 -0.95 1.40 6.95
CA PHE A 45 -0.36 0.93 5.70
C PHE A 45 -0.94 1.62 4.47
N GLN A 46 -2.24 1.95 4.44
CA GLN A 46 -2.82 2.67 3.31
C GLN A 46 -2.22 4.07 3.18
N GLU A 47 -2.02 4.77 4.30
CA GLU A 47 -1.37 6.08 4.35
C GLU A 47 0.09 5.99 3.91
N ASP A 48 0.83 5.01 4.43
CA ASP A 48 2.24 4.77 4.08
C ASP A 48 2.41 4.40 2.61
N CYS A 49 1.56 3.52 2.07
CA CYS A 49 1.56 3.20 0.65
C CYS A 49 1.22 4.43 -0.21
N GLY A 50 0.27 5.25 0.21
CA GLY A 50 -0.05 6.50 -0.48
C GLY A 50 1.15 7.44 -0.53
N ARG A 51 1.82 7.65 0.60
CA ARG A 51 3.04 8.47 0.70
C ARG A 51 4.18 7.92 -0.16
N MET A 52 4.48 6.62 -0.05
CA MET A 52 5.55 5.98 -0.82
C MET A 52 5.28 6.05 -2.32
N PHE A 53 4.03 5.85 -2.75
CA PHE A 53 3.62 6.01 -4.14
C PHE A 53 3.86 7.44 -4.64
N HIS A 54 3.56 8.45 -3.83
CA HIS A 54 3.79 9.84 -4.21
C HIS A 54 5.29 10.13 -4.40
N GLU A 55 6.11 9.72 -3.44
CA GLU A 55 7.55 9.99 -3.42
C GLU A 55 8.31 9.24 -4.54
N ASN A 56 7.85 8.05 -4.90
CA ASN A 56 8.57 7.14 -5.81
C ASN A 56 7.74 6.77 -7.05
N ARG A 57 6.79 7.64 -7.44
CA ARG A 57 5.79 7.35 -8.49
C ARG A 57 6.39 6.71 -9.73
N ASN A 58 7.44 7.31 -10.28
CA ASN A 58 8.03 6.86 -11.54
C ASN A 58 8.64 5.46 -11.43
N GLU A 59 9.23 5.12 -10.29
CA GLU A 59 9.81 3.80 -10.07
C GLU A 59 8.74 2.75 -9.81
N ILE A 60 7.67 3.12 -9.09
CA ILE A 60 6.58 2.19 -8.75
C ILE A 60 5.71 1.86 -9.96
N VAL A 61 5.36 2.84 -10.81
CA VAL A 61 4.48 2.58 -11.97
C VAL A 61 5.09 1.64 -13.00
N ASP A 62 6.42 1.63 -13.08
CA ASP A 62 7.18 0.76 -13.99
C ASP A 62 7.53 -0.59 -13.34
N HIS A 63 7.26 -0.76 -12.04
CA HIS A 63 7.57 -1.99 -11.32
C HIS A 63 6.63 -3.13 -11.75
N PRO A 64 7.14 -4.32 -12.12
CA PRO A 64 6.30 -5.44 -12.58
C PRO A 64 5.19 -5.83 -11.60
N ASP A 65 5.51 -5.86 -10.31
CA ASP A 65 4.54 -6.21 -9.27
C ASP A 65 3.45 -5.15 -9.09
N PHE A 66 3.71 -3.89 -9.49
CA PHE A 66 2.68 -2.84 -9.46
C PHE A 66 1.75 -2.96 -10.66
N VAL A 67 2.27 -3.32 -11.84
CA VAL A 67 1.45 -3.58 -13.01
C VAL A 67 0.54 -4.81 -12.80
N ALA A 68 0.98 -5.77 -12.00
CA ALA A 68 0.21 -6.97 -11.66
C ALA A 68 -0.80 -6.79 -10.51
N LEU A 69 -0.84 -5.61 -9.85
CA LEU A 69 -1.80 -5.34 -8.78
C LEU A 69 -3.23 -5.24 -9.31
N ASP A 70 -4.19 -5.52 -8.42
CA ASP A 70 -5.59 -5.30 -8.72
C ASP A 70 -5.83 -3.80 -9.06
N PRO A 71 -6.50 -3.48 -10.19
CA PRO A 71 -6.75 -2.09 -10.60
C PRO A 71 -7.46 -1.24 -9.54
N THR A 72 -8.29 -1.86 -8.69
CA THR A 72 -8.97 -1.17 -7.60
C THR A 72 -7.99 -0.73 -6.51
N VAL A 73 -6.98 -1.54 -6.21
CA VAL A 73 -5.92 -1.22 -5.26
C VAL A 73 -5.02 -0.14 -5.86
N ILE A 74 -4.67 -0.23 -7.15
CA ILE A 74 -3.92 0.80 -7.88
C ILE A 74 -4.64 2.16 -7.76
N ALA A 75 -5.93 2.21 -8.11
CA ALA A 75 -6.72 3.44 -8.04
C ALA A 75 -6.76 4.02 -6.61
N ALA A 76 -6.87 3.16 -5.60
CA ALA A 76 -6.93 3.57 -4.21
C ALA A 76 -5.58 4.09 -3.68
N VAL A 77 -4.47 3.43 -4.02
CA VAL A 77 -3.09 3.88 -3.75
C VAL A 77 -2.85 5.26 -4.36
N VAL A 78 -3.18 5.41 -5.65
CA VAL A 78 -3.00 6.67 -6.39
C VAL A 78 -3.77 7.77 -5.66
N LYS A 79 -5.06 7.54 -5.35
CA LYS A 79 -5.90 8.48 -4.62
C LYS A 79 -5.32 8.83 -3.23
N ALA A 80 -4.83 7.83 -2.49
CA ALA A 80 -4.22 8.04 -1.18
C ALA A 80 -2.99 8.95 -1.27
N GLY A 81 -2.12 8.75 -2.27
CA GLY A 81 -0.93 9.58 -2.48
C GLY A 81 -1.21 11.03 -2.85
N TYR A 82 -2.36 11.31 -3.47
CA TYR A 82 -2.82 12.69 -3.70
C TYR A 82 -3.41 13.30 -2.42
N THR A 83 -4.15 12.52 -1.64
CA THR A 83 -4.78 12.97 -0.39
C THR A 83 -3.74 13.29 0.69
N SER A 84 -2.70 12.45 0.82
CA SER A 84 -1.63 12.62 1.81
C SER A 84 -0.78 13.89 1.59
N THR A 85 -0.82 14.47 0.39
CA THR A 85 -0.05 15.67 0.02
C THR A 85 -0.91 16.93 -0.15
N GLY A 86 -2.21 16.84 0.12
CA GLY A 86 -3.16 17.95 -0.09
C GLY A 86 -3.34 18.34 -1.56
N ARG A 87 -2.95 17.48 -2.51
CA ARG A 87 -3.06 17.72 -3.96
C ARG A 87 -4.27 17.00 -4.54
N THR A 88 -4.93 17.61 -5.52
CA THR A 88 -6.05 16.97 -6.24
C THR A 88 -5.55 16.06 -7.35
N ILE A 89 -6.19 14.90 -7.54
CA ILE A 89 -5.92 14.00 -8.68
C ILE A 89 -6.18 14.80 -9.97
N PRO A 90 -5.21 14.88 -10.90
CA PRO A 90 -5.45 15.46 -12.21
C PRO A 90 -6.58 14.69 -12.89
N LYS A 91 -7.68 15.36 -13.24
CA LYS A 91 -8.66 14.79 -14.15
C LYS A 91 -7.95 14.69 -15.50
N GLY A 92 -7.72 13.47 -15.98
CA GLY A 92 -7.22 13.28 -17.33
C GLY A 92 -8.21 13.91 -18.30
N ASP A 93 -7.77 14.91 -19.04
CA ASP A 93 -8.52 15.45 -20.16
C ASP A 93 -8.70 14.31 -21.17
N SER A 94 -9.94 13.81 -21.24
CA SER A 94 -10.40 12.85 -22.26
C SER A 94 -10.92 13.61 -23.47
#